data_AF-A0A091SYU8-F1
#
_entry.id   AF-A0A091SYU8-F1
#
_cell.length_a   1.000
_cell.length_b   1.000
_cell.length_c   1.000
_cell.angle_alpha   90.00
_cell.angle_beta   90.00
_cell.angle_gamma   90.00
#
_symmetry.space_group_name_H-M   'P 1'
#
loop_
_entity.id
_entity.type
_entity.pdbx_description
1 polymer ?
#
loop_
_entity_poly.entity_id
_entity_poly.type
_entity_poly.pdbx_seq_one_letter_code
_entity_poly.pdbx_strand_id
1 'polypeptide(L)'
;RNTMEALPACVLKDVYQDALGSAVIGIDEGQFFPDIVEFCEMMANAGKTVIVAALDGTFQRKAFGSILNLVPLAESVVKLNAVCMECYREASYTKRLGAEREVEVIGGADKYHSVCRACYFRKRPQQSGSENKENMPMGVKQLDVAAPRKIFAS
;
A
#
# COMPACT_ATOMS: atom_id res chain seq x y z
N ARG A 1 22.22 24.49 -1.32
CA ARG A 1 21.14 23.48 -1.19
C ARG A 1 20.76 23.09 -2.62
N ASN A 2 21.02 21.86 -3.04
CA ASN A 2 20.49 21.37 -4.31
C ASN A 2 19.04 20.96 -4.05
N THR A 3 18.10 21.76 -4.53
CA THR A 3 16.66 21.48 -4.46
C THR A 3 16.16 21.33 -5.89
N MET A 4 15.40 20.28 -6.15
CA MET A 4 14.72 20.07 -7.42
C MET A 4 13.22 20.21 -7.19
N GLU A 5 12.51 20.70 -8.20
CA GLU A 5 11.05 20.74 -8.20
C GLU A 5 10.50 19.32 -8.34
N ALA A 6 9.42 19.01 -7.62
CA ALA A 6 8.74 17.73 -7.74
C ALA A 6 7.89 17.73 -9.02
N LEU A 7 8.06 16.71 -9.86
CA LEU A 7 7.35 16.60 -11.12
C LEU A 7 6.12 15.69 -10.95
N PRO A 8 4.90 16.18 -11.25
CA PRO A 8 3.73 15.33 -11.31
C PRO A 8 3.75 14.49 -12.59
N ALA A 9 3.30 13.25 -12.50
CA ALA A 9 3.17 12.36 -13.64
C ALA A 9 1.99 11.40 -13.45
N CYS A 10 1.39 10.96 -14.56
CA CYS A 10 0.48 9.83 -14.59
C CYS A 10 1.15 8.56 -15.17
N VAL A 11 2.21 8.77 -15.95
CA VAL A 11 3.06 7.75 -16.57
C VAL A 11 4.50 8.20 -16.39
N LEU A 12 5.38 7.34 -15.89
CA LEU A 12 6.77 7.73 -15.56
C LEU A 12 7.61 8.04 -16.80
N LYS A 13 7.24 7.45 -17.94
CA LYS A 13 7.82 7.79 -19.24
C LYS A 13 7.77 9.28 -19.57
N ASP A 14 6.76 10.01 -19.09
CA ASP A 14 6.59 11.44 -19.37
C ASP A 14 7.69 12.31 -18.75
N VAL A 15 8.28 11.85 -17.65
CA VAL A 15 9.37 12.53 -16.91
C VAL A 15 10.73 11.84 -17.09
N TYR A 16 10.84 10.97 -18.10
CA TYR A 16 12.03 10.15 -18.33
C TYR A 16 13.29 11.00 -18.56
N GLN A 17 13.18 12.07 -19.35
CA GLN A 17 14.33 12.94 -19.66
C GLN A 17 14.83 13.69 -18.43
N ASP A 18 13.92 14.17 -17.57
CA ASP A 18 14.27 14.83 -16.32
C ASP A 18 14.93 13.85 -15.34
N ALA A 19 14.43 12.61 -15.27
CA ALA A 19 15.00 11.55 -14.46
C ALA A 19 16.42 11.15 -14.92
N LEU A 20 16.69 11.19 -16.23
CA LEU A 20 18.03 10.93 -16.78
C LEU A 20 19.10 11.94 -16.32
N GLY A 21 18.73 13.15 -15.91
CA GLY A 21 19.67 14.12 -15.34
C GLY A 21 20.01 13.89 -13.87
N SER A 22 19.27 13.02 -13.16
CA SER A 22 19.32 12.90 -11.70
C SER A 22 20.17 11.71 -11.23
N ALA A 23 20.84 11.79 -10.08
CA ALA A 23 21.52 10.63 -9.49
C ALA A 23 20.56 9.73 -8.69
N VAL A 24 19.54 10.35 -8.07
CA VAL A 24 18.57 9.70 -7.19
C VAL A 24 17.16 10.09 -7.67
N ILE A 25 16.26 9.11 -7.74
CA ILE A 25 14.89 9.28 -8.19
C ILE A 25 13.96 8.78 -7.08
N GLY A 26 13.09 9.66 -6.58
CA GLY A 26 12.03 9.31 -5.64
C GLY A 26 10.70 9.24 -6.37
N ILE A 27 9.94 8.15 -6.18
CA ILE A 27 8.61 7.95 -6.74
C ILE A 27 7.65 7.77 -5.57
N ASP A 28 6.67 8.66 -5.46
CA ASP A 28 5.61 8.60 -4.47
C ASP A 28 4.34 7.99 -5.08
N GLU A 29 3.54 7.30 -4.26
CA GLU A 29 2.30 6.62 -4.68
C GLU A 29 2.49 5.67 -5.89
N GLY A 30 3.62 4.93 -5.88
CA GLY A 30 4.10 4.08 -6.98
C GLY A 30 3.07 3.10 -7.56
N GLN A 31 2.07 2.70 -6.78
CA GLN A 31 1.01 1.77 -7.20
C GLN A 31 0.10 2.31 -8.33
N PHE A 32 0.07 3.63 -8.56
CA PHE A 32 -0.74 4.23 -9.63
C PHE A 32 -0.04 4.28 -10.98
N PHE A 33 1.26 4.01 -11.04
CA PHE A 33 2.03 4.07 -12.28
C PHE A 33 2.02 2.70 -12.98
N PRO A 34 1.38 2.58 -14.16
CA PRO A 34 1.31 1.30 -14.87
C PRO A 34 2.68 0.84 -15.38
N ASP A 35 3.60 1.76 -15.62
CA ASP A 35 4.96 1.55 -16.14
C ASP A 35 6.04 1.50 -15.04
N ILE A 36 5.65 1.42 -13.76
CA ILE A 36 6.57 1.45 -12.61
C ILE A 36 7.69 0.41 -12.69
N VAL A 37 7.37 -0.81 -13.12
CA VAL A 37 8.34 -1.92 -13.14
C VAL A 37 9.42 -1.68 -14.19
N GLU A 38 9.00 -1.37 -15.42
CA GLU A 38 9.91 -1.11 -16.55
C GLU A 38 10.79 0.11 -16.26
N PHE A 39 10.18 1.19 -15.74
CA PHE A 39 10.89 2.42 -15.43
C PHE A 39 11.95 2.22 -14.34
N CYS A 40 11.58 1.60 -13.21
CA CYS A 40 12.51 1.37 -12.09
C CYS A 40 13.69 0.51 -12.51
N GLU A 41 13.43 -0.60 -13.21
CA GLU A 41 14.47 -1.52 -13.67
C GLU A 41 15.44 -0.84 -14.64
N MET A 42 14.92 -0.10 -15.61
CA MET A 42 15.73 0.64 -16.58
C MET A 42 16.60 1.71 -15.89
N MET A 43 16.02 2.47 -14.96
CA MET A 43 16.76 3.53 -14.25
C MET A 43 17.83 2.96 -13.31
N ALA A 44 17.50 1.91 -12.56
CA ALA A 44 18.47 1.23 -11.70
C ALA A 44 19.65 0.67 -12.51
N ASN A 45 19.38 -0.01 -13.63
CA ASN A 45 20.41 -0.51 -14.54
C ASN A 45 21.25 0.60 -15.19
N ALA A 46 20.70 1.82 -15.32
CA ALA A 46 21.46 3.00 -15.74
C ALA A 46 22.30 3.64 -14.62
N GLY A 47 22.41 2.98 -13.45
CA GLY A 47 23.22 3.43 -12.32
C GLY A 47 22.52 4.44 -11.41
N LYS A 48 21.19 4.61 -11.52
CA LYS A 48 20.39 5.50 -10.67
C LYS A 48 20.04 4.81 -9.35
N THR A 49 19.96 5.56 -8.25
CA THR A 49 19.26 5.08 -7.05
C THR A 49 17.78 5.40 -7.18
N VAL A 50 16.91 4.38 -7.21
CA VAL A 50 15.46 4.54 -7.31
C VAL A 50 14.82 4.18 -5.96
N ILE A 51 14.01 5.07 -5.41
CA ILE A 51 13.31 4.87 -4.14
C ILE A 51 11.81 5.01 -4.41
N VAL A 52 11.05 3.96 -4.11
CA VAL A 52 9.60 3.91 -4.37
C VAL A 52 8.83 3.82 -3.05
N ALA A 53 7.94 4.77 -2.80
CA ALA A 53 6.91 4.68 -1.78
C ALA A 53 5.61 4.26 -2.44
N ALA A 54 4.96 3.20 -1.93
CA ALA A 54 3.73 2.68 -2.51
C ALA A 54 2.94 1.82 -1.52
N LEU A 55 1.66 1.65 -1.81
CA LEU A 55 0.78 0.71 -1.11
C LEU A 55 1.00 -0.72 -1.64
N ASP A 56 1.29 -1.67 -0.76
CA ASP A 56 1.45 -3.08 -1.13
C ASP A 56 0.11 -3.76 -1.46
N GLY A 57 -1.00 -3.23 -0.94
CA GLY A 57 -2.32 -3.77 -1.22
C GLY A 57 -3.46 -2.75 -1.20
N THR A 58 -4.53 -3.11 -1.92
CA THR A 58 -5.78 -2.36 -2.00
C THR A 58 -6.59 -2.45 -0.71
N PHE A 59 -7.72 -1.75 -0.64
CA PHE A 59 -8.65 -1.86 0.49
C PHE A 59 -9.20 -3.30 0.69
N GLN A 60 -9.17 -4.13 -0.36
CA GLN A 60 -9.53 -5.55 -0.32
C GLN A 60 -8.35 -6.47 0.08
N ARG A 61 -7.19 -5.88 0.41
CA ARG A 61 -5.92 -6.60 0.71
C ARG A 61 -5.43 -7.50 -0.43
N LYS A 62 -5.72 -7.11 -1.67
CA LYS A 62 -5.12 -7.69 -2.89
C LYS A 62 -3.93 -6.84 -3.31
N ALA A 63 -3.01 -7.38 -4.10
CA ALA A 63 -1.91 -6.61 -4.68
C ALA A 63 -2.45 -5.35 -5.38
N PHE A 64 -1.80 -4.20 -5.15
CA PHE A 64 -2.17 -2.95 -5.80
C PHE A 64 -1.35 -2.75 -7.07
N GLY A 65 -2.01 -2.82 -8.23
CA GLY A 65 -1.34 -2.66 -9.51
C GLY A 65 -0.23 -3.69 -9.71
N SER A 66 0.90 -3.24 -10.25
CA SER A 66 2.09 -4.05 -10.52
C SER A 66 3.19 -3.88 -9.45
N ILE A 67 2.92 -3.20 -8.33
CA ILE A 67 3.96 -2.79 -7.38
C ILE A 67 4.76 -3.96 -6.79
N LEU A 68 4.08 -5.09 -6.52
CA LEU A 68 4.74 -6.27 -5.94
C LEU A 68 5.71 -6.95 -6.91
N ASN A 69 5.64 -6.63 -8.21
CA ASN A 69 6.60 -7.13 -9.18
C ASN A 69 7.97 -6.46 -9.04
N LEU A 70 8.08 -5.35 -8.29
CA LEU A 70 9.39 -4.76 -7.93
C LEU A 70 10.11 -5.55 -6.84
N VAL A 71 9.40 -6.32 -6.00
CA VAL A 71 10.01 -7.04 -4.87
C VAL A 71 11.18 -7.95 -5.29
N PRO A 72 11.09 -8.76 -6.37
CA PRO A 72 12.23 -9.56 -6.82
C PRO A 72 13.36 -8.76 -7.49
N LEU A 73 13.10 -7.50 -7.88
CA LEU A 73 14.07 -6.62 -8.54
C LEU A 73 14.77 -5.67 -7.56
N ALA A 74 14.15 -5.40 -6.42
CA ALA A 74 14.64 -4.42 -5.45
C ALA A 74 15.72 -4.99 -4.52
N GLU A 75 16.77 -4.21 -4.27
CA GLU A 75 17.82 -4.55 -3.29
C GLU A 75 17.31 -4.47 -1.84
N SER A 76 16.28 -3.66 -1.58
CA SER A 76 15.72 -3.47 -0.24
C SER A 76 14.22 -3.23 -0.29
N VAL A 77 13.48 -3.96 0.54
CA VAL A 77 12.02 -3.82 0.69
C VAL A 77 11.68 -3.72 2.17
N VAL A 78 10.99 -2.65 2.56
CA VAL A 78 10.51 -2.44 3.92
C VAL A 78 9.01 -2.17 3.88
N LYS A 79 8.24 -2.95 4.64
CA LYS A 79 6.82 -2.67 4.85
C LYS A 79 6.64 -1.91 6.16
N LEU A 80 6.19 -0.66 6.05
CA LEU A 80 5.90 0.18 7.20
C LEU A 80 4.54 -0.17 7.81
N ASN A 81 4.40 0.06 9.11
CA ASN A 81 3.14 -0.07 9.83
C ASN A 81 2.66 1.30 10.32
N ALA A 82 1.34 1.46 10.36
CA ALA A 82 0.66 2.62 10.91
C ALA A 82 0.10 2.31 12.32
N VAL A 83 -0.59 3.29 12.92
CA VAL A 83 -1.41 3.08 14.11
C VAL A 83 -2.85 2.78 13.67
N CYS A 84 -3.49 1.79 14.28
CA CYS A 84 -4.87 1.41 14.00
C CYS A 84 -5.83 2.48 14.51
N MET A 85 -6.61 3.06 13.62
CA MET A 85 -7.60 4.10 13.95
C MET A 85 -8.82 3.58 14.73
N GLU A 86 -8.97 2.26 14.90
CA GLU A 86 -10.08 1.64 15.64
C GLU A 86 -9.67 1.10 17.02
N CYS A 87 -8.41 0.67 17.22
CA CYS A 87 -7.97 0.06 18.48
C CYS A 87 -6.57 0.49 18.95
N TYR A 88 -5.93 1.42 18.25
CA TYR A 88 -4.64 2.03 18.58
C TYR A 88 -3.43 1.09 18.67
N ARG A 89 -3.58 -0.16 18.22
CA ARG A 89 -2.46 -1.10 18.00
C ARG A 89 -1.80 -0.86 16.64
N GLU A 90 -0.75 -1.59 16.35
CA GLU A 90 -0.12 -1.61 15.02
C GLU A 90 -1.11 -2.01 13.91
N ALA A 91 -1.07 -1.29 12.79
CA ALA A 91 -1.93 -1.45 11.63
C ALA A 91 -1.12 -1.68 10.36
N SER A 92 -1.51 -2.70 9.60
CA SER A 92 -0.82 -3.12 8.38
C SER A 92 -1.73 -3.13 7.14
N TYR A 93 -2.97 -2.64 7.29
CA TYR A 93 -3.99 -2.65 6.24
C TYR A 93 -4.74 -1.33 6.19
N THR A 94 -5.26 -1.01 5.01
CA THR A 94 -6.15 0.13 4.78
C THR A 94 -7.58 -0.39 4.59
N LYS A 95 -8.52 0.13 5.37
CA LYS A 95 -9.95 -0.21 5.31
C LYS A 95 -10.72 0.96 4.71
N ARG A 96 -11.43 0.74 3.61
CA ARG A 96 -12.38 1.72 3.05
C ARG A 96 -13.60 1.85 3.95
N LEU A 97 -14.08 3.08 4.14
CA LEU A 97 -15.25 3.39 4.97
C LEU A 97 -16.55 3.40 4.17
N GLY A 98 -16.50 3.83 2.92
CA GLY A 98 -17.64 3.84 2.00
C GLY A 98 -17.90 2.50 1.32
N ALA A 99 -18.90 2.51 0.42
CA ALA A 99 -19.40 1.32 -0.30
C ALA A 99 -18.93 1.24 -1.76
N GLU A 100 -18.09 2.18 -2.20
CA GLU A 100 -17.44 2.20 -3.51
C GLU A 100 -16.61 0.93 -3.68
N ARG A 101 -16.62 0.37 -4.89
CA ARG A 101 -15.94 -0.90 -5.22
C ARG A 101 -14.74 -0.72 -6.14
N GLU A 102 -14.61 0.45 -6.74
CA GLU A 102 -13.52 0.86 -7.59
C GLU A 102 -12.20 0.81 -6.78
N VAL A 103 -11.14 0.24 -7.33
CA VAL A 103 -9.86 0.16 -6.61
C VAL A 103 -9.32 1.55 -6.32
N GLU A 104 -9.36 2.43 -7.33
CA GLU A 104 -8.84 3.78 -7.27
C GLU A 104 -9.94 4.75 -6.86
N VAL A 105 -9.96 5.10 -5.57
CA VAL A 105 -10.80 6.19 -5.05
C VAL A 105 -9.91 7.09 -4.22
N ILE A 106 -9.62 8.30 -4.72
CA ILE A 106 -8.78 9.27 -4.02
C ILE A 106 -9.50 9.79 -2.77
N GLY A 107 -8.78 9.82 -1.65
CA GLY A 107 -9.28 10.31 -0.36
C GLY A 107 -8.28 10.02 0.75
N GLY A 108 -8.48 10.65 1.90
CA GLY A 108 -7.63 10.49 3.08
C GLY A 108 -8.37 9.75 4.20
N ALA A 109 -8.21 10.26 5.42
CA ALA A 109 -8.82 9.69 6.62
C ALA A 109 -10.36 9.71 6.61
N ASP A 110 -10.97 10.54 5.78
CA ASP A 110 -12.41 10.62 5.53
C ASP A 110 -12.95 9.37 4.82
N LYS A 111 -12.14 8.75 3.95
CA LYS A 111 -12.52 7.55 3.19
C LYS A 111 -11.84 6.27 3.65
N TYR A 112 -10.72 6.38 4.36
CA TYR A 112 -9.87 5.25 4.71
C TYR A 112 -9.38 5.29 6.16
N HIS A 113 -9.40 4.13 6.82
CA HIS A 113 -8.73 3.94 8.10
C HIS A 113 -7.56 2.96 7.96
N SER A 114 -6.43 3.28 8.59
CA SER A 114 -5.42 2.27 8.90
C SER A 114 -5.95 1.34 9.99
N VAL A 115 -5.92 0.03 9.75
CA VAL A 115 -6.48 -0.95 10.68
C VAL A 115 -5.56 -2.15 10.90
N CYS A 116 -5.62 -2.70 12.11
CA CYS A 116 -5.06 -4.00 12.42
C CYS A 116 -5.93 -5.12 11.80
N ARG A 117 -5.41 -6.35 11.82
CA ARG A 117 -6.11 -7.52 11.28
C ARG A 117 -7.51 -7.74 11.86
N ALA A 118 -7.67 -7.56 13.17
CA ALA A 118 -8.94 -7.78 13.84
C ALA A 118 -9.98 -6.71 13.46
N CYS A 119 -9.58 -5.44 13.48
CA CYS A 119 -10.41 -4.30 13.11
C CYS A 119 -10.80 -4.31 11.61
N TYR A 120 -9.94 -4.84 10.74
CA TYR A 120 -10.25 -5.02 9.32
C TYR A 120 -11.56 -5.82 9.11
N PHE A 121 -11.67 -6.98 9.77
CA PHE A 121 -12.83 -7.87 9.66
C PHE A 121 -13.99 -7.52 10.61
N ARG A 122 -13.81 -6.54 11.51
CA ARG A 122 -14.86 -6.11 12.44
C ARG A 122 -15.97 -5.41 11.67
N LYS A 123 -17.20 -5.94 11.80
CA LYS A 123 -18.42 -5.27 11.33
C LYS A 123 -18.63 -3.99 12.13
N ARG A 124 -18.92 -2.88 11.44
CA ARG A 124 -19.37 -1.66 12.13
C ARG A 124 -20.79 -1.88 12.65
N PRO A 125 -21.12 -1.42 13.88
CA PRO A 125 -22.51 -1.29 14.28
C PRO A 125 -23.21 -0.38 13.25
N GLN A 126 -24.35 -0.84 12.74
CA GLN A 126 -25.05 -0.31 11.57
C GLN A 126 -25.22 1.23 11.63
N GLN A 127 -24.81 1.91 10.56
CA GLN A 127 -25.46 3.13 10.10
C GLN A 127 -26.11 2.78 8.76
N SER A 128 -27.32 3.28 8.53
CA SER A 128 -28.23 2.96 7.43
C SER A 128 -27.67 3.32 6.04
N GLY A 129 -26.72 2.52 5.56
CA GLY A 129 -26.09 2.60 4.25
C GLY A 129 -25.61 1.21 3.81
N SER A 130 -25.44 1.01 2.51
CA SER A 130 -25.03 -0.25 1.90
C SER A 130 -23.77 -0.83 2.57
N GLU A 131 -23.87 -2.04 3.12
CA GLU A 131 -22.75 -2.71 3.79
C GLU A 131 -21.63 -3.04 2.79
N ASN A 132 -20.40 -2.60 3.08
CA ASN A 132 -19.23 -3.02 2.32
C ASN A 132 -18.79 -4.44 2.76
N LYS A 133 -19.21 -5.45 2.01
CA LYS A 133 -18.93 -6.88 2.29
C LYS A 133 -17.54 -7.33 1.87
N GLU A 134 -16.74 -6.46 1.25
CA GLU A 134 -15.46 -6.84 0.66
C GLU A 134 -14.36 -7.09 1.70
N ASN A 135 -14.57 -6.61 2.94
CA ASN A 135 -13.64 -6.79 4.05
C ASN A 135 -14.04 -7.96 4.97
N MET A 136 -14.75 -8.97 4.46
CA MET A 136 -15.18 -10.16 5.22
C MET A 136 -14.12 -11.28 5.15
N PRO A 137 -13.94 -12.07 6.22
CA PRO A 137 -13.01 -13.18 6.18
C PRO A 137 -13.51 -14.25 5.20
N MET A 138 -12.69 -14.62 4.22
CA MET A 138 -12.96 -15.79 3.37
C MET A 138 -12.81 -17.06 4.22
N GLY A 139 -13.92 -17.75 4.51
CA GLY A 139 -13.93 -19.16 4.89
C GLY A 139 -13.14 -19.56 6.14
N VAL A 140 -13.09 -18.74 7.19
CA VAL A 140 -12.46 -19.12 8.47
C VAL A 140 -13.53 -19.48 9.49
N LYS A 141 -13.67 -20.77 9.81
CA LYS A 141 -14.37 -21.22 11.02
C LYS A 141 -13.71 -20.55 12.22
N GLN A 142 -14.52 -19.89 13.04
CA GLN A 142 -14.10 -19.21 14.27
C GLN A 142 -13.36 -20.21 15.16
N LEU A 143 -12.03 -20.13 15.19
CA LEU A 143 -11.21 -20.84 16.17
C LEU A 143 -11.10 -19.94 17.39
N ASP A 144 -11.57 -20.46 18.52
CA ASP A 144 -11.60 -19.75 19.79
C ASP A 144 -10.22 -19.24 20.19
N VAL A 145 -10.19 -17.97 20.61
CA VAL A 145 -9.00 -17.25 21.06
C VAL A 145 -8.65 -17.71 22.47
N ALA A 146 -8.10 -18.91 22.60
CA ALA A 146 -7.55 -19.41 23.85
C ALA A 146 -6.39 -20.38 23.59
N ALA A 147 -5.31 -19.89 22.98
CA ALA A 147 -4.05 -20.62 22.98
C ALA A 147 -2.90 -19.66 23.32
N PRO A 148 -2.13 -19.91 24.40
CA PRO A 148 -0.98 -19.09 24.74
C PRO A 148 0.10 -19.30 23.68
N ARG A 149 0.64 -18.20 23.14
CA ARG A 149 1.77 -18.24 22.21
C ARG A 149 3.00 -18.79 22.95
N LYS A 150 3.46 -19.98 22.58
CA LYS A 150 4.81 -20.43 22.96
C LYS A 150 5.82 -19.61 22.17
N ILE A 151 6.61 -18.83 22.90
CA ILE A 151 7.79 -18.15 22.36
C ILE A 151 8.81 -19.26 22.11
N PHE A 152 9.13 -19.53 20.84
CA PHE A 152 10.31 -20.31 20.51
C PHE A 152 11.50 -19.39 20.62
N ALA A 153 12.30 -19.58 21.67
CA ALA A 153 13.65 -19.06 21.73
C ALA A 153 14.55 -20.04 20.97
N SER A 154 15.31 -19.52 20.00
CA SER A 154 16.54 -20.09 19.48
C SER A 154 17.48 -18.94 19.22
#